data_AF-A0A538CJV9-F1
#
_entry.id   AF-A0A538CJV9-F1
#
_cell.length_a   1.000
_cell.length_b   1.000
_cell.length_c   1.000
_cell.angle_alpha   90.00
_cell.angle_beta   90.00
_cell.angle_gamma   90.00
#
_symmetry.space_group_name_H-M   'P 1'
#
loop_
_entity.id
_entity.type
_entity.pdbx_description
1 polymer ?
#
loop_
_entity_poly.entity_id
_entity_poly.type
_entity_poly.pdbx_seq_one_letter_code
_entity_poly.pdbx_strand_id
1 'polypeptide(L)' 'GFKCFRREVLEAIDLPTVRSQGYAFQVELTYRAVLAGFRVVEVPIVFRDRRLGHSKMSWRIAAEAMVLVPQLRKRKP' A
#
# COMPACT_ATOMS: atom_id res chain seq x y z
N GLY A 1 -0.61 -2.58 -6.82
CA GLY A 1 0.15 -1.73 -7.76
C GLY A 1 -0.70 -0.66 -8.41
N PHE A 2 -1.99 -0.93 -8.63
CA PHE A 2 -2.87 -0.09 -9.41
C PHE A 2 -4.03 0.33 -8.51
N LYS A 3 -4.03 1.59 -8.08
CA LYS A 3 -5.02 2.18 -7.18
C LYS A 3 -5.23 3.64 -7.58
N CYS A 4 -6.43 4.13 -7.35
CA CYS A 4 -6.77 5.53 -7.50
C CYS A 4 -7.15 6.10 -6.14
N PHE A 5 -6.72 7.32 -5.86
CA PHE A 5 -7.08 8.07 -4.66
C PHE A 5 -7.75 9.37 -5.08
N ARG A 6 -8.80 9.76 -4.36
CA ARG A 6 -9.27 11.15 -4.42
C ARG A 6 -8.22 12.03 -3.73
N ARG A 7 -8.10 13.28 -4.20
CA ARG A 7 -7.16 14.26 -3.63
C ARG A 7 -7.31 14.40 -2.11
N GLU A 8 -8.55 14.56 -1.66
CA GLU A 8 -8.92 14.71 -0.24
C GLU A 8 -8.42 13.54 0.65
N VAL A 9 -8.31 12.33 0.10
CA VAL A 9 -7.79 11.16 0.84
C VAL A 9 -6.29 11.31 1.08
N LEU A 10 -5.54 11.82 0.10
CA LEU A 10 -4.10 12.03 0.23
C LEU A 10 -3.80 13.24 1.12
N GLU A 11 -4.64 14.28 1.09
CA GLU A 11 -4.52 15.46 1.95
C GLU A 11 -4.81 15.14 3.43
N ALA A 12 -5.73 14.21 3.69
CA ALA A 12 -6.05 13.75 5.04
C ALA A 12 -5.01 12.80 5.64
N ILE A 13 -4.08 12.29 4.83
CA ILE A 13 -2.97 11.44 5.29
C ILE A 13 -1.73 12.32 5.44
N ASP A 14 -1.10 12.28 6.60
CA ASP A 14 0.22 12.87 6.79
C ASP A 14 1.30 12.07 6.01
N LEU A 15 1.46 12.39 4.73
CA LEU A 15 2.36 11.70 3.80
C LEU A 15 3.84 11.69 4.26
N PRO A 16 4.39 12.78 4.84
CA PRO A 16 5.76 12.79 5.38
C PRO A 16 6.05 11.70 6.43
N THR A 17 5.04 11.22 7.16
CA THR A 17 5.23 10.15 8.16
C THR A 17 5.07 8.74 7.60
N VAL A 18 4.81 8.57 6.30
CA VAL A 18 4.81 7.26 5.66
C VAL A 18 6.23 6.71 5.63
N ARG A 19 6.46 5.55 6.26
CA ARG A 19 7.80 4.95 6.40
C ARG A 19 8.00 3.71 5.55
N SER A 20 6.92 3.07 5.10
CA SER A 20 6.99 1.92 4.20
C SER A 20 7.55 2.30 2.83
N GLN A 21 8.37 1.42 2.27
CA GLN A 21 8.98 1.58 0.96
C GLN A 21 8.56 0.45 0.01
N GLY A 22 8.86 0.62 -1.28
CA GLY A 22 8.66 -0.45 -2.27
C GLY A 22 7.20 -0.84 -2.47
N TYR A 23 6.83 -2.09 -2.22
CA TYR A 23 5.44 -2.54 -2.39
C TYR A 23 4.58 -2.27 -1.15
N ALA A 24 5.22 -2.12 0.01
CA ALA A 24 4.55 -2.04 1.30
C ALA A 24 3.81 -0.70 1.53
N PHE A 25 4.21 0.37 0.84
CA PHE A 25 3.53 1.68 0.98
C PHE A 25 2.07 1.67 0.57
N GLN A 26 1.69 0.79 -0.36
CA GLN A 26 0.29 0.69 -0.76
C GLN A 26 -0.57 0.11 0.35
N VAL A 27 0.00 -0.79 1.16
CA VAL A 27 -0.68 -1.34 2.34
C VAL A 27 -0.83 -0.26 3.40
N GLU A 28 0.24 0.48 3.69
CA GLU A 28 0.21 1.57 4.67
C GLU A 28 -0.77 2.68 4.28
N LEU A 29 -0.75 3.17 3.02
CA LEU A 29 -1.68 4.20 2.57
C LEU A 29 -3.14 3.72 2.63
N THR A 30 -3.41 2.47 2.26
CA THR A 30 -4.77 1.91 2.35
C THR A 30 -5.21 1.82 3.82
N TYR A 31 -4.32 1.37 4.70
CA TYR A 31 -4.59 1.26 6.14
C TYR A 31 -4.87 2.64 6.76
N ARG A 32 -4.07 3.66 6.45
CA ARG A 32 -4.29 5.03 6.91
C ARG A 32 -5.58 5.63 6.37
N ALA A 33 -5.92 5.40 5.09
CA ALA A 33 -7.20 5.85 4.54
C ALA A 33 -8.39 5.23 5.27
N VAL A 34 -8.32 3.93 5.61
CA VAL A 34 -9.36 3.25 6.39
C VAL A 34 -9.44 3.83 7.82
N LEU A 35 -8.29 4.08 8.47
CA LEU A 35 -8.27 4.70 9.81
C LEU A 35 -8.82 6.13 9.81
N ALA A 36 -8.59 6.89 8.75
CA ALA A 36 -9.15 8.23 8.56
C ALA A 36 -10.64 8.22 8.17
N GLY A 37 -11.29 7.04 8.13
CA GLY A 37 -12.73 6.90 7.90
C GLY A 37 -13.15 6.91 6.43
N PHE A 38 -12.22 6.86 5.49
CA PHE A 38 -12.56 6.82 4.07
C PHE A 38 -13.05 5.44 3.63
N ARG A 39 -13.95 5.44 2.64
CA ARG A 39 -14.43 4.23 2.00
C ARG A 39 -13.43 3.72 0.98
N VAL A 40 -13.01 2.46 1.15
CA VAL A 40 -12.19 1.73 0.16
C VAL A 40 -13.07 0.69 -0.52
N VAL A 41 -12.96 0.59 -1.84
CA VAL A 41 -13.66 -0.41 -2.66
C VAL A 41 -12.66 -1.13 -3.56
N GLU A 42 -12.97 -2.37 -3.91
CA GLU A 42 -12.18 -3.16 -4.86
C GLU A 42 -12.87 -3.14 -6.22
N VAL A 43 -12.09 -2.88 -7.27
CA VAL A 43 -12.56 -2.88 -8.66
C VAL A 43 -11.84 -4.02 -9.39
N PRO A 44 -12.56 -5.00 -9.95
CA PRO A 44 -11.93 -6.12 -10.66
C PRO A 44 -11.13 -5.64 -11.88
N ILE A 45 -9.95 -6.21 -12.07
CA ILE A 45 -9.11 -5.99 -13.25
C ILE A 45 -8.59 -7.33 -13.77
N VAL A 46 -8.27 -7.40 -15.06
CA VAL A 46 -7.51 -8.51 -15.62
C VAL A 46 -6.03 -8.16 -15.53
N PHE A 47 -5.31 -8.83 -14.63
CA PHE A 47 -3.86 -8.70 -14.53
C PHE A 47 -3.19 -9.56 -15.61
N ARG A 48 -2.63 -8.92 -16.64
CA ARG A 48 -1.96 -9.63 -17.75
C ARG A 48 -0.49 -9.88 -17.41
N ASP A 49 0.00 -11.05 -17.77
CA ASP A 49 1.40 -11.40 -17.55
C ASP A 49 2.34 -10.53 -18.36
N ARG A 50 3.43 -10.13 -17.71
CA ARG A 50 4.53 -9.41 -18.35
C ARG A 50 5.27 -10.38 -19.29
N ARG A 51 5.42 -10.00 -20.55
CA ARG A 51 6.12 -10.84 -21.56
C ARG A 51 7.63 -10.64 -21.60
N LEU A 52 8.13 -9.49 -21.15
CA LEU A 52 9.54 -9.10 -21.25
C LEU A 52 10.04 -8.49 -19.94
N GLY A 53 11.29 -8.77 -19.57
CA GLY A 53 11.96 -8.23 -18.40
C GLY A 53 11.74 -9.01 -17.10
N HIS A 54 12.66 -8.84 -16.14
CA HIS A 54 12.65 -9.58 -14.88
C HIS A 54 11.71 -8.97 -13.84
N SER A 55 11.18 -9.83 -12.97
CA SER A 55 10.35 -9.38 -11.86
C SER A 55 11.20 -8.60 -10.85
N LYS A 56 10.67 -7.48 -10.37
CA LYS A 56 11.20 -6.76 -9.22
C LYS A 56 10.80 -7.40 -7.88
N MET A 57 10.00 -8.47 -7.91
CA MET A 57 9.63 -9.22 -6.70
C MET A 57 10.77 -10.14 -6.27
N SER A 58 11.06 -10.12 -4.97
CA SER A 58 11.99 -11.03 -4.31
C SER A 58 11.40 -11.51 -2.99
N TRP A 59 11.90 -12.63 -2.48
CA TRP A 59 11.51 -13.15 -1.17
C TRP A 59 11.72 -12.14 -0.03
N ARG A 60 12.78 -11.33 -0.14
CA ARG A 60 13.07 -10.26 0.82
C ARG A 60 11.93 -9.24 0.92
N ILE A 61 11.36 -8.83 -0.22
CA ILE A 61 10.23 -7.89 -0.24
C ILE A 61 8.98 -8.54 0.38
N ALA A 62 8.76 -9.83 0.16
CA ALA A 62 7.65 -10.55 0.78
C ALA A 62 7.81 -10.62 2.32
N ALA A 63 9.02 -10.93 2.80
CA ALA A 63 9.32 -10.95 4.23
C ALA A 63 9.17 -9.57 4.89
N GLU A 64 9.64 -8.51 4.23
CA GLU A 64 9.47 -7.12 4.69
C GLU A 64 7.98 -6.77 4.84
N ALA A 65 7.14 -7.13 3.86
CA ALA A 65 5.70 -6.90 3.94
C ALA A 65 5.04 -7.66 5.10
N MET A 66 5.42 -8.92 5.34
CA MET A 66 4.89 -9.71 6.46
C MET A 66 5.19 -9.10 7.82
N VAL A 67 6.36 -8.49 7.99
CA VAL A 67 6.76 -7.82 9.24
C VAL A 67 6.10 -6.45 9.39
N LEU A 68 5.96 -5.72 8.28
CA LEU A 68 5.44 -4.35 8.28
C LEU A 68 3.96 -4.28 8.67
N VAL A 69 3.13 -5.23 8.23
CA VAL A 69 1.69 -5.24 8.50
C VAL A 69 1.36 -5.23 10.01
N PRO A 70 1.93 -6.11 10.85
CA PRO A 70 1.76 -6.02 12.31
C PRO A 70 2.32 -4.73 12.92
N GLN A 71 3.42 -4.18 12.39
CA GLN A 71 4.01 -2.95 12.90
C GLN A 71 3.10 -1.74 12.67
N LEU A 72 2.41 -1.67 11.52
CA LEU A 72 1.44 -0.60 11.24
C LEU A 72 0.34 -0.53 12.30
N ARG A 73 -0.15 -1.70 12.75
CA ARG A 73 -1.17 -1.76 13.81
C ARG A 73 -0.67 -1.27 15.16
N LYS A 74 0.61 -1.50 15.47
CA LYS A 74 1.24 -1.03 16.73
C LYS A 74 1.57 0.46 16.70
N ARG A 75 1.81 1.01 15.52
CA ARG A 75 2.20 2.41 15.28
C ARG A 75 1.03 3.25 14.82
N LYS A 76 -0.19 3.00 15.33
CA LYS A 76 -1.36 3.82 14.99
C LYS A 76 -0.96 5.31 15.08
N PRO A 77 -1.18 6.11 14.01
CA PRO A 77 -1.02 7.55 14.09
C PRO A 77 -2.01 8.15 15.09
#